data_AF-A0A7N9CHI0-F1
#
_entry.id   AF-A0A7N9CHI0-F1
#
_cell.length_a   1.000
_cell.length_b   1.000
_cell.length_c   1.000
_cell.angle_alpha   90.00
_cell.angle_beta   90.00
_cell.angle_gamma   90.00
#
_symmetry.space_group_name_H-M   'P 1'
#
loop_
_entity.id
_entity.type
_entity.pdbx_description
1 polymer ?
#
loop_
_entity_poly.entity_id
_entity_poly.type
_entity_poly.pdbx_seq_one_letter_code
_entity_poly.pdbx_strand_id
1 'polypeptide(L)'
;MGVDIRRNKDLKVWRKEPKSQDIYLRLLVKLCRLLARRTTSTFNQVVLKRLFMSRTNRPPLSLPRMIRKMKLPGWETKRPWLWGR
;
A
#
# COMPACT_ATOMS: atom_id res chain seq x y z
N MET A 1 33.57 12.21 26.12
CA MET A 1 32.52 11.40 26.78
C MET A 1 31.75 10.64 25.71
N GLY A 2 31.76 9.31 25.75
CA GLY A 2 30.99 8.49 24.81
C GLY A 2 29.51 8.50 25.19
N VAL A 3 28.62 8.77 24.23
CA VAL A 3 27.18 8.67 24.45
C VAL A 3 26.77 7.21 24.32
N ASP A 4 26.26 6.62 25.42
CA ASP A 4 25.69 5.27 25.40
C ASP A 4 24.30 5.30 24.75
N ILE A 5 24.28 5.14 23.42
CA ILE A 5 23.04 5.05 22.64
C ILE A 5 22.70 3.58 22.44
N ARG A 6 21.56 3.16 23.01
CA ARG A 6 20.98 1.82 22.79
C ARG A 6 20.52 1.67 21.33
N ARG A 7 21.39 1.15 20.46
CA ARG A 7 21.16 0.98 19.01
C ARG A 7 20.21 -0.16 18.58
N ASN A 8 19.58 -0.85 19.54
CA ASN A 8 18.79 -2.06 19.25
C ASN A 8 17.50 -1.80 18.45
N LYS A 9 17.00 -0.56 18.41
CA LYS A 9 15.70 -0.23 17.78
C LYS A 9 15.80 0.72 16.59
N ASP A 10 17.00 1.08 16.15
CA ASP A 10 17.20 2.07 15.08
C ASP A 10 16.80 1.50 13.71
N LEU A 11 16.89 0.17 13.55
CA LEU A 11 16.52 -0.53 12.33
C LEU A 11 15.03 -0.85 12.33
N LYS A 12 14.25 0.03 11.69
CA LYS A 12 12.84 -0.26 11.46
C LYS A 12 12.66 -1.19 10.25
N VAL A 13 12.07 -2.35 10.49
CA VAL A 13 11.83 -3.38 9.47
C VAL A 13 10.62 -2.99 8.61
N TRP A 14 10.89 -2.45 7.42
CA TRP A 14 9.90 -2.23 6.37
C TRP A 14 10.38 -2.81 5.05
N ARG A 15 9.42 -3.19 4.20
CA ARG A 15 9.73 -3.68 2.86
C ARG A 15 9.95 -2.52 1.91
N LYS A 16 11.14 -2.48 1.31
CA LYS A 16 11.48 -1.51 0.25
C LYS A 16 11.07 -2.01 -1.14
N GLU A 17 10.90 -3.33 -1.29
CA GLU A 17 10.63 -4.01 -2.56
C GLU A 17 9.71 -5.23 -2.36
N PRO A 18 8.99 -5.67 -3.40
CA PRO A 18 8.17 -6.87 -3.32
C PRO A 18 9.07 -8.11 -3.26
N LYS A 19 8.70 -9.07 -2.40
CA LYS A 19 9.41 -10.36 -2.31
C LYS A 19 9.23 -11.21 -3.58
N SER A 20 8.12 -11.02 -4.30
CA SER A 20 7.79 -11.79 -5.51
C SER A 20 8.65 -11.38 -6.70
N GLN A 21 9.06 -12.36 -7.50
CA GLN A 21 9.80 -12.17 -8.76
C GLN A 21 8.90 -11.95 -9.98
N ASP A 22 7.58 -11.89 -9.80
CA ASP A 22 6.60 -11.64 -10.84
C ASP A 22 6.88 -10.32 -11.60
N ILE A 23 6.93 -10.41 -12.94
CA ILE A 23 7.27 -9.32 -13.84
C ILE A 23 6.17 -8.24 -13.85
N TYR A 24 4.89 -8.64 -13.85
CA TYR A 24 3.75 -7.72 -13.86
C TYR A 24 3.69 -6.91 -12.57
N LEU A 25 3.94 -7.56 -11.43
CA LEU A 25 3.98 -6.86 -10.15
C LEU A 25 5.11 -5.83 -10.11
N ARG A 26 6.29 -6.16 -10.66
CA ARG A 26 7.43 -5.25 -10.73
C ARG A 26 7.16 -4.05 -11.64
N LEU A 27 6.48 -4.28 -12.77
CA LEU A 27 6.07 -3.20 -13.68
C LEU A 27 5.11 -2.22 -12.98
N LEU A 28 4.10 -2.76 -12.28
CA LEU A 28 3.17 -1.95 -11.49
C LEU A 28 3.88 -1.12 -10.42
N VAL A 29 4.82 -1.74 -9.70
CA VAL A 29 5.62 -1.05 -8.67
C VAL A 29 6.44 0.09 -9.27
N LYS A 30 7.04 -0.09 -10.45
CA LYS A 30 7.81 0.97 -11.13
C LYS A 30 6.92 2.17 -11.45
N LEU A 31 5.73 1.93 -12.01
CA LEU A 31 4.77 2.98 -12.33
C LEU A 31 4.29 3.71 -11.07
N CYS A 32 3.85 2.97 -10.05
CA CYS A 32 3.38 3.57 -8.80
C CYS A 32 4.49 4.32 -8.04
N ARG A 33 5.75 3.87 -8.15
CA ARG A 33 6.91 4.57 -7.54
C ARG A 33 7.19 5.89 -8.27
N LEU A 34 7.04 5.94 -9.59
CA LEU A 34 7.13 7.19 -10.35
C LEU A 34 6.02 8.17 -9.92
N LEU A 35 4.77 7.70 -9.91
CA LEU A 35 3.61 8.50 -9.54
C LEU A 35 3.66 8.99 -8.08
N ALA A 36 4.10 8.15 -7.15
CA ALA A 36 4.21 8.53 -5.74
C ALA A 36 5.29 9.57 -5.46
N ARG A 37 6.30 9.71 -6.34
CA ARG A 37 7.35 10.73 -6.22
C ARG A 37 6.94 12.05 -6.90
N ARG A 38 6.21 11.97 -8.02
CA ARG A 38 5.85 13.14 -8.83
C ARG A 38 4.53 13.78 -8.42
N THR A 39 3.64 13.04 -7.77
CA THR A 39 2.31 13.51 -7.37
C THR A 39 2.22 13.56 -5.85
N THR A 40 1.64 14.64 -5.30
CA THR A 40 1.41 14.84 -3.86
C THR A 40 0.20 14.07 -3.31
N SER A 41 -0.43 13.22 -4.12
CA SER A 41 -1.58 12.42 -3.70
C SER A 41 -1.17 11.29 -2.77
N THR A 42 -1.75 11.29 -1.56
CA THR A 42 -1.55 10.23 -0.55
C THR A 42 -2.03 8.86 -1.04
N PHE A 43 -2.97 8.82 -2.00
CA PHE A 43 -3.47 7.58 -2.61
C PHE A 43 -2.34 6.75 -3.24
N ASN A 44 -1.46 7.39 -4.02
CA ASN A 44 -0.37 6.71 -4.72
C ASN A 44 0.63 6.08 -3.74
N GLN A 45 0.88 6.76 -2.61
CA GLN A 45 1.74 6.24 -1.54
C GLN A 45 1.12 5.02 -0.85
N VAL A 46 -0.20 5.03 -0.60
CA VAL A 46 -0.93 3.91 0.00
C VAL A 46 -0.93 2.70 -0.94
N VAL A 47 -1.17 2.91 -2.24
CA VAL A 47 -1.15 1.84 -3.25
C VAL A 47 0.23 1.18 -3.32
N LEU A 48 1.30 1.98 -3.39
CA LEU A 48 2.69 1.46 -3.39
C LEU A 48 2.98 0.62 -2.14
N LYS A 49 2.59 1.11 -0.96
CA LYS A 49 2.77 0.37 0.30
C LYS A 49 2.03 -0.96 0.30
N ARG A 50 0.80 -1.02 -0.25
CA ARG A 50 0.00 -2.25 -0.34
C ARG A 50 0.58 -3.26 -1.32
N LEU A 51 1.19 -2.81 -2.42
CA LEU A 51 1.87 -3.71 -3.37
C LEU A 51 3.07 -4.46 -2.75
N PHE A 52 3.75 -3.87 -1.77
CA PHE A 52 4.86 -4.52 -1.04
C PHE A 52 4.43 -5.50 0.05
N MET A 53 3.15 -5.49 0.46
CA MET A 53 2.65 -6.37 1.52
C MET A 53 2.69 -7.86 1.10
N SER A 54 2.75 -8.79 2.04
CA SER A 54 2.58 -10.22 1.73
C SER A 54 1.13 -10.54 1.34
N ARG A 55 0.91 -11.73 0.78
CA ARG A 55 -0.46 -12.22 0.49
C ARG A 55 -1.33 -12.29 1.75
N THR A 56 -0.78 -12.74 2.88
CA THR A 56 -1.49 -12.78 4.18
C THR A 56 -1.95 -11.39 4.64
N ASN A 57 -1.15 -10.36 4.37
CA ASN A 57 -1.49 -8.97 4.71
C ASN A 57 -2.42 -8.30 3.69
N ARG A 58 -2.81 -9.02 2.64
CA ARG A 58 -3.74 -8.59 1.59
C ARG A 58 -4.94 -9.56 1.55
N PRO A 59 -5.83 -9.50 2.55
CA PRO A 59 -6.98 -10.41 2.61
C PRO A 59 -7.90 -10.19 1.40
N PRO A 60 -8.53 -11.25 0.88
CA PRO A 60 -9.47 -11.14 -0.23
C PRO A 60 -10.68 -10.30 0.20
N LEU A 61 -11.12 -9.41 -0.68
CA LEU A 61 -12.35 -8.63 -0.46
C LEU A 61 -13.52 -9.36 -1.12
N SER A 62 -14.59 -9.60 -0.35
CA SER A 62 -15.81 -10.22 -0.87
C SER A 62 -16.75 -9.20 -1.51
N LEU A 63 -17.50 -9.63 -2.53
CA LEU A 63 -18.49 -8.79 -3.23
C LEU A 63 -19.52 -8.16 -2.28
N PRO A 64 -20.11 -8.89 -1.31
CA PRO A 64 -21.09 -8.29 -0.39
C PRO A 64 -20.48 -7.19 0.48
N ARG A 65 -19.20 -7.31 0.87
CA ARG A 65 -18.49 -6.26 1.63
C ARG A 65 -18.30 -5.00 0.77
N MET A 66 -18.01 -5.16 -0.51
CA MET A 66 -17.88 -4.04 -1.45
C MET A 66 -19.22 -3.32 -1.65
N ILE A 67 -20.31 -4.06 -1.90
CA ILE A 67 -21.65 -3.48 -2.11
C ILE A 67 -22.10 -2.69 -0.88
N ARG A 68 -21.86 -3.22 0.34
CA ARG A 68 -22.19 -2.50 1.58
C ARG A 68 -21.43 -1.18 1.71
N LYS A 69 -20.16 -1.12 1.27
CA LYS A 69 -19.37 0.12 1.28
C LYS A 69 -19.84 1.13 0.24
N MET A 70 -20.28 0.67 -0.93
CA MET A 70 -20.82 1.52 -1.98
C MET A 70 -22.17 2.17 -1.59
N LYS A 71 -23.00 1.47 -0.81
CA LYS A 71 -24.32 1.97 -0.35
C LYS A 71 -24.25 3.05 0.74
N LEU A 72 -23.06 3.38 1.23
CA LEU A 72 -22.90 4.43 2.24
C LEU A 72 -23.15 5.82 1.61
N PRO A 73 -23.79 6.76 2.35
CA PRO A 73 -24.02 8.11 1.84
C PRO A 73 -22.69 8.80 1.47
N GLY A 74 -22.63 9.46 0.31
CA GLY A 74 -21.42 10.13 -0.20
C GLY A 74 -20.49 9.28 -1.09
N TRP A 75 -20.94 8.09 -1.51
CA TRP A 75 -20.20 7.17 -2.41
C TRP A 75 -20.84 6.97 -3.80
N GLU A 76 -21.93 7.67 -4.11
CA GLU A 76 -22.74 7.46 -5.32
C GLU A 76 -21.96 7.66 -6.65
N THR A 77 -20.99 8.58 -6.68
CA THR A 77 -20.18 8.87 -7.88
C THR A 77 -18.75 8.34 -7.80
N LYS A 78 -18.38 7.65 -6.71
CA LYS A 78 -16.97 7.27 -6.46
C LYS A 78 -16.70 5.84 -6.91
N ARG A 79 -15.70 5.66 -7.78
CA ARG A 79 -15.20 4.33 -8.15
C ARG A 79 -14.54 3.67 -6.93
N PRO A 80 -14.97 2.47 -6.52
CA PRO A 80 -14.38 1.78 -5.39
C PRO A 80 -13.07 1.12 -5.83
N TRP A 81 -11.99 1.85 -5.61
CA TRP A 81 -10.67 1.25 -5.67
C TRP A 81 -10.52 0.38 -4.42
N LEU A 82 -10.37 -0.93 -4.62
CA LEU A 82 -10.18 -1.98 -3.60
C LEU A 82 -8.94 -1.79 -2.71
N TRP A 83 -8.27 -0.64 -2.83
CA TRP A 83 -6.98 -0.28 -2.26
C TRP A 83 -7.04 0.92 -1.30
N GLY A 84 -8.24 1.36 -0.90
CA GLY A 84 -8.48 2.33 0.19
C GLY A 84 -9.12 1.68 1.42
N ARG A 85 -8.85 2.20 2.62
CA ARG A 85 -9.65 1.91 3.81
C ARG A 85 -10.83 2.89 3.81
#